data_AF-A0A9P6TPM3-F1
#
_entry.id   AF-A0A9P6TPM3-F1
#
_cell.length_a   1.000
_cell.length_b   1.000
_cell.length_c   1.000
_cell.angle_alpha   90.00
_cell.angle_beta   90.00
_cell.angle_gamma   90.00
#
_symmetry.space_group_name_H-M   'P 1'
#
loop_
_entity.id
_entity.type
_entity.pdbx_description
1 polymer ?
#
loop_
_entity_poly.entity_id
_entity_poly.type
_entity_poly.pdbx_seq_one_letter_code
_entity_poly.pdbx_strand_id
1 'polypeptide(L)'
;MRSLSQAGFALLWLVPFHIVPLAFDAQAWRILLERRASLPFLTWAATVREAVSRMLPSVGIGGELVGIRLGAWRVDDSSLVAASVVVEVLTTIAVQYAFAALGIVLIFMQAPHHGSLTPIVAGLVLSLPIPFVCAVLLRRGGLFDKLDRFAKRLFGTGHRLLAGVDGAALDRRIDAVLARPRTLAAAFVWQLSGYAIGALETYWALALLGHPVSIGAALAIEALTQAVRHAAFIVPAGLGVQEAAVLMLAQMMGVDAATAMSLALTKRMREVLFSSLALASWQLAESWRAAVLDRSAYAAASAPLRRARRFAALLKAQIAAAQQDLVRDRTPQHIAGGMLDRRAVPVERRQQVTRIGRLGAEMVLERFRGDGAIDMPVIDLCGEPYGQIPAAELRRCIQETKEYAMAYKVAVIVGSIRADSWNRKLAHAVARRAGDRLDCHFVDIASLPLFSQDLEARVPEPVSKLKADIEAAQALWFFTPEYNRGMPGVLKNAIDWASRPYGKNSFAGKPAAVAGASIGTIGTAIAQQQLRNALAYLDVPTLGQPEVFLHVKDDTFDAGGNIANAGTKQFLQGFADRYVEWLDKLLQ
;
A
#
# COMPACT_ATOMS: atom_id res chain seq x y z
N MET A 1 12.74 -6.90 -43.10
CA MET A 1 11.29 -6.55 -43.12
C MET A 1 10.42 -7.57 -43.85
N ARG A 2 10.83 -8.10 -45.02
CA ARG A 2 10.05 -9.17 -45.71
C ARG A 2 9.84 -10.44 -44.85
N SER A 3 10.83 -10.85 -44.07
CA SER A 3 10.74 -12.02 -43.17
C SER A 3 9.73 -11.82 -42.02
N LEU A 4 9.69 -10.63 -41.42
CA LEU A 4 8.70 -10.25 -40.39
C LEU A 4 7.27 -10.24 -40.94
N SER A 5 7.06 -9.72 -42.16
CA SER A 5 5.74 -9.77 -42.80
C SER A 5 5.29 -11.19 -43.17
N GLN A 6 6.23 -12.11 -43.37
CA GLN A 6 5.95 -13.50 -43.72
C GLN A 6 5.51 -14.33 -42.50
N ALA A 7 6.12 -14.10 -41.34
CA ALA A 7 5.73 -14.73 -40.07
C ALA A 7 4.44 -14.10 -39.48
N GLY A 8 4.26 -12.79 -39.64
CA GLY A 8 3.04 -12.06 -39.26
C GLY A 8 2.65 -12.25 -37.79
N PHE A 9 1.35 -12.39 -37.53
CA PHE A 9 0.79 -12.53 -36.18
C PHE A 9 1.15 -13.84 -35.48
N ALA A 10 1.67 -14.85 -36.19
CA ALA A 10 2.08 -16.12 -35.57
C ALA A 10 3.18 -15.92 -34.52
N LEU A 11 4.02 -14.89 -34.67
CA LEU A 11 5.05 -14.53 -33.69
C LEU A 11 4.50 -14.11 -32.33
N LEU A 12 3.22 -13.72 -32.25
CA LEU A 12 2.59 -13.37 -30.96
C LEU A 12 2.42 -14.58 -30.04
N TRP A 13 2.44 -15.81 -30.56
CA TRP A 13 2.40 -17.03 -29.74
C TRP A 13 3.64 -17.20 -28.84
N LEU A 14 4.73 -16.51 -29.15
CA LEU A 14 5.92 -16.47 -28.29
C LEU A 14 5.63 -15.77 -26.94
N VAL A 15 4.63 -14.89 -26.88
CA VAL A 15 4.25 -14.18 -25.65
C VAL A 15 3.69 -15.14 -24.59
N PRO A 16 2.60 -15.90 -24.83
CA PRO A 16 2.09 -16.86 -23.85
C PRO A 16 3.03 -18.04 -23.62
N PHE A 17 3.82 -18.45 -24.64
CA PHE A 17 4.80 -19.54 -24.46
C PHE A 17 5.83 -19.22 -23.39
N HIS A 18 6.19 -17.94 -23.21
CA HIS A 18 7.19 -17.52 -22.21
C HIS A 18 6.81 -17.85 -20.76
N ILE A 19 5.53 -18.14 -20.48
CA ILE A 19 5.09 -18.61 -19.16
C ILE A 19 5.69 -19.98 -18.83
N VAL A 20 5.91 -20.83 -19.84
CA VAL A 20 6.38 -22.21 -19.65
C VAL A 20 7.75 -22.26 -18.96
N PRO A 21 8.82 -21.62 -19.47
CA PRO A 21 10.12 -21.64 -18.77
C PRO A 21 10.02 -21.03 -17.36
N LEU A 22 9.22 -19.97 -17.18
CA LEU A 22 9.00 -19.35 -15.86
C LEU A 22 8.24 -20.27 -14.88
N ALA A 23 7.41 -21.17 -15.38
CA ALA A 23 6.73 -22.17 -14.54
C ALA A 23 7.72 -23.22 -14.00
N PHE A 24 8.76 -23.56 -14.77
CA PHE A 24 9.85 -24.44 -14.32
C PHE A 24 10.68 -23.75 -13.24
N ASP A 25 11.02 -22.47 -13.42
CA ASP A 25 11.70 -21.67 -12.38
C ASP A 25 10.85 -21.56 -11.12
N ALA A 26 9.55 -21.30 -11.27
CA ALA A 26 8.61 -21.26 -10.15
C ALA A 26 8.50 -22.62 -9.42
N GLN A 27 8.63 -23.73 -10.13
CA GLN A 27 8.66 -25.06 -9.53
C GLN A 27 9.97 -25.30 -8.76
N ALA A 28 11.12 -24.80 -9.24
CA ALA A 28 12.37 -24.80 -8.48
C ALA A 28 12.23 -23.96 -7.21
N TRP A 29 11.70 -22.73 -7.32
CA TRP A 29 11.47 -21.84 -6.18
C TRP A 29 10.50 -22.46 -5.16
N ARG A 30 9.45 -23.14 -5.63
CA ARG A 30 8.51 -23.88 -4.77
C ARG A 30 9.21 -24.94 -3.92
N ILE A 31 10.22 -25.63 -4.46
CA ILE A 31 11.00 -26.62 -3.71
C ILE A 31 11.86 -25.93 -2.64
N LEU A 32 12.49 -24.80 -2.98
CA LEU A 32 13.28 -24.00 -2.04
C LEU A 32 12.42 -23.41 -0.91
N LEU A 33 11.17 -23.08 -1.20
CA LEU A 33 10.16 -22.63 -0.22
C LEU A 33 9.48 -23.75 0.56
N GLU A 34 10.02 -24.98 0.53
CA GLU A 34 9.43 -26.14 1.22
C GLU A 34 7.96 -26.39 0.82
N ARG A 35 7.57 -26.00 -0.39
CA ARG A 35 6.20 -26.11 -0.94
C ARG A 35 5.13 -25.34 -0.15
N ARG A 36 5.51 -24.31 0.62
CA ARG A 36 4.58 -23.48 1.40
C ARG A 36 3.69 -22.54 0.57
N ALA A 37 4.00 -22.36 -0.72
CA ALA A 37 3.18 -21.61 -1.67
C ALA A 37 2.78 -22.49 -2.87
N SER A 38 1.63 -22.15 -3.47
CA SER A 38 1.11 -22.89 -4.62
C SER A 38 1.87 -22.55 -5.90
N LEU A 39 1.99 -23.53 -6.79
CA LEU A 39 2.69 -23.34 -8.07
C LEU A 39 2.07 -22.22 -8.92
N PRO A 40 0.74 -22.12 -9.11
CA PRO A 40 0.16 -21.04 -9.91
C PRO A 40 0.49 -19.64 -9.39
N PHE A 41 0.50 -19.49 -8.06
CA PHE A 41 0.88 -18.23 -7.42
C PHE A 41 2.35 -17.89 -7.67
N LEU A 42 3.24 -18.86 -7.49
CA LEU A 42 4.68 -18.67 -7.72
C LEU A 42 5.01 -18.45 -9.19
N THR A 43 4.29 -19.09 -10.12
CA THR A 43 4.44 -18.84 -11.56
C THR A 43 4.05 -17.41 -11.90
N TRP A 44 2.91 -16.93 -11.40
CA TRP A 44 2.53 -15.52 -11.55
C TRP A 44 3.55 -14.58 -10.89
N ALA A 45 4.01 -14.87 -9.68
CA ALA A 45 5.02 -14.04 -9.02
C ALA A 45 6.35 -14.02 -9.80
N ALA A 46 6.72 -15.14 -10.43
CA ALA A 46 7.89 -15.23 -11.30
C ALA A 46 7.73 -14.37 -12.57
N THR A 47 6.53 -14.28 -13.17
CA THR A 47 6.31 -13.38 -14.32
C THR A 47 6.45 -11.91 -13.93
N VAL A 48 5.95 -11.52 -12.76
CA VAL A 48 6.10 -10.16 -12.23
C VAL A 48 7.57 -9.86 -11.92
N ARG A 49 8.27 -10.78 -11.25
CA ARG A 49 9.70 -10.68 -10.96
C ARG A 49 10.51 -10.46 -12.23
N GLU A 50 10.27 -11.27 -13.25
CA GLU A 50 10.96 -11.17 -14.53
C GLU A 50 10.70 -9.82 -15.22
N ALA A 51 9.45 -9.37 -15.22
CA ALA A 51 9.07 -8.10 -15.83
C ALA A 51 9.76 -6.91 -15.15
N VAL A 52 9.86 -6.92 -13.82
CA VAL A 52 10.58 -5.90 -13.04
C VAL A 52 12.06 -5.90 -13.39
N SER A 53 12.71 -7.07 -13.44
CA SER A 53 14.13 -7.20 -13.79
C SER A 53 14.42 -6.84 -15.25
N ARG A 54 13.46 -6.99 -16.18
CA ARG A 54 13.63 -6.64 -17.60
C ARG A 54 13.28 -5.20 -17.96
N MET A 55 12.33 -4.55 -17.27
CA MET A 55 11.83 -3.23 -17.68
C MET A 55 12.38 -2.08 -16.85
N LEU A 56 12.72 -2.29 -15.58
CA LEU A 56 13.18 -1.19 -14.72
C LEU A 56 14.70 -1.00 -14.85
N PRO A 57 15.19 0.26 -14.87
CA PRO A 57 16.61 0.59 -14.80
C PRO A 57 17.17 0.36 -13.38
N SER A 58 16.87 -0.81 -12.82
CA SER A 58 17.46 -1.30 -11.58
C SER A 58 18.65 -2.19 -11.93
N VAL A 59 19.66 -2.26 -11.06
CA VAL A 59 20.90 -3.03 -11.24
C VAL A 59 20.64 -4.55 -11.13
N GLY A 60 19.64 -5.07 -11.84
CA GLY A 60 19.29 -6.50 -11.88
C GLY A 60 18.81 -7.13 -10.57
N ILE A 61 18.58 -6.34 -9.51
CA ILE A 61 18.18 -6.82 -8.16
C ILE A 61 16.70 -6.52 -7.85
N GLY A 62 16.04 -5.72 -8.70
CA GLY A 62 14.68 -5.23 -8.44
C GLY A 62 13.64 -6.36 -8.41
N GLY A 63 13.76 -7.34 -9.29
CA GLY A 63 12.83 -8.46 -9.35
C GLY A 63 12.92 -9.35 -8.11
N GLU A 64 14.11 -9.58 -7.58
CA GLU A 64 14.36 -10.43 -6.41
C GLU A 64 13.69 -9.83 -5.17
N LEU A 65 13.81 -8.52 -4.98
CA LEU A 65 13.12 -7.79 -3.90
C LEU A 65 11.59 -7.88 -4.04
N VAL A 66 11.07 -7.75 -5.25
CA VAL A 66 9.64 -7.94 -5.52
C VAL A 66 9.22 -9.38 -5.26
N GLY A 67 10.05 -10.36 -5.63
CA GLY A 67 9.85 -11.78 -5.34
C GLY A 67 9.75 -12.07 -3.84
N ILE A 68 10.62 -11.46 -3.02
CA ILE A 68 10.55 -11.57 -1.55
C ILE A 68 9.23 -10.98 -1.03
N ARG A 69 8.87 -9.77 -1.48
CA ARG A 69 7.61 -9.12 -1.09
C ARG A 69 6.40 -9.96 -1.46
N LEU A 70 6.33 -10.47 -2.69
CA LEU A 70 5.23 -11.30 -3.16
C LEU A 70 5.21 -12.65 -2.44
N GLY A 71 6.35 -13.29 -2.19
CA GLY A 71 6.43 -14.53 -1.41
C GLY A 71 5.86 -14.36 0.00
N ALA A 72 6.15 -13.23 0.65
CA ALA A 72 5.60 -12.85 1.95
C ALA A 72 4.06 -12.64 1.94
N TRP A 73 3.40 -12.67 0.78
CA TRP A 73 1.94 -12.65 0.70
C TRP A 73 1.29 -13.97 1.13
N ARG A 74 2.03 -15.07 1.02
CA ARG A 74 1.53 -16.43 1.27
C ARG A 74 2.33 -17.20 2.30
N VAL A 75 3.51 -16.70 2.66
CA VAL A 75 4.40 -17.34 3.62
C VAL A 75 4.75 -16.33 4.70
N ASP A 76 4.35 -16.61 5.94
CA ASP A 76 4.53 -15.70 7.07
C ASP A 76 6.00 -15.55 7.52
N ASP A 77 6.84 -16.53 7.19
CA ASP A 77 8.28 -16.53 7.49
C ASP A 77 9.07 -15.75 6.43
N SER A 78 9.26 -14.45 6.66
CA SER A 78 10.00 -13.57 5.74
C SER A 78 11.48 -13.95 5.57
N SER A 79 12.10 -14.55 6.61
CA SER A 79 13.49 -15.00 6.53
C SER A 79 13.64 -16.23 5.64
N LEU A 80 12.68 -17.17 5.68
CA LEU A 80 12.64 -18.32 4.77
C LEU A 80 12.44 -17.86 3.31
N VAL A 81 11.52 -16.92 3.07
CA VAL A 81 11.28 -16.39 1.72
C VAL A 81 12.55 -15.71 1.18
N ALA A 82 13.17 -14.81 1.96
CA ALA A 82 14.42 -14.17 1.57
C ALA A 82 15.55 -15.20 1.32
N ALA A 83 15.72 -16.18 2.20
CA ALA A 83 16.72 -17.24 2.02
C ALA A 83 16.50 -18.04 0.74
N SER A 84 15.24 -18.40 0.43
CA SER A 84 14.90 -19.12 -0.80
C SER A 84 15.29 -18.35 -2.05
N VAL A 85 15.06 -17.03 -2.07
CA VAL A 85 15.39 -16.17 -3.21
C VAL A 85 16.91 -16.04 -3.35
N VAL A 86 17.65 -15.88 -2.24
CA VAL A 86 19.12 -15.83 -2.27
C VAL A 86 19.72 -17.14 -2.78
N VAL A 87 19.24 -18.28 -2.28
CA VAL A 87 19.71 -19.60 -2.74
C VAL A 87 19.28 -19.86 -4.19
N GLU A 88 18.12 -19.38 -4.59
CA GLU A 88 17.68 -19.43 -5.98
C GLU A 88 18.65 -18.66 -6.88
N VAL A 89 19.02 -17.43 -6.54
CA VAL A 89 20.00 -16.63 -7.32
C VAL A 89 21.32 -17.38 -7.47
N LEU A 90 21.83 -18.01 -6.40
CA LEU A 90 23.02 -18.86 -6.49
C LEU A 90 22.84 -20.05 -7.43
N THR A 91 21.69 -20.71 -7.36
CA THR A 91 21.38 -21.87 -8.21
C THR A 91 21.29 -21.42 -9.66
N THR A 92 20.64 -20.29 -9.93
CA THR A 92 20.53 -19.68 -11.26
C THR A 92 21.90 -19.35 -11.84
N ILE A 93 22.81 -18.80 -11.03
CA ILE A 93 24.21 -18.56 -11.46
C ILE A 93 24.85 -19.89 -11.90
N ALA A 94 24.76 -20.96 -11.10
CA ALA A 94 25.32 -22.25 -11.47
C ALA A 94 24.70 -22.82 -12.77
N VAL A 95 23.38 -22.68 -12.93
CA VAL A 95 22.64 -23.09 -14.14
C VAL A 95 23.13 -22.31 -15.36
N GLN A 96 23.34 -21.00 -15.25
CA GLN A 96 23.83 -20.17 -16.35
C GLN A 96 25.20 -20.62 -16.84
N TYR A 97 26.13 -20.98 -15.95
CA TYR A 97 27.42 -21.52 -16.36
C TYR A 97 27.30 -22.88 -17.05
N ALA A 98 26.48 -23.78 -16.50
CA ALA A 98 26.27 -25.10 -17.11
C ALA A 98 25.62 -24.98 -18.50
N PHE A 99 24.64 -24.09 -18.63
CA PHE A 99 23.95 -23.84 -19.89
C PHE A 99 24.86 -23.14 -20.91
N ALA A 100 25.65 -22.14 -20.48
CA ALA A 100 26.64 -21.49 -21.33
C ALA A 100 27.71 -22.48 -21.83
N ALA A 101 28.21 -23.36 -20.96
CA ALA A 101 29.16 -24.41 -21.34
C ALA A 101 28.56 -25.36 -22.39
N LEU A 102 27.29 -25.78 -22.22
CA LEU A 102 26.58 -26.55 -23.23
C LEU A 102 26.49 -25.76 -24.55
N GLY A 103 26.16 -24.47 -24.51
CA GLY A 103 26.11 -23.60 -25.68
C GLY A 103 27.44 -23.53 -26.43
N ILE A 104 28.56 -23.39 -25.72
CA ILE A 104 29.91 -23.40 -26.29
C ILE A 104 30.17 -24.72 -27.02
N VAL A 105 29.91 -25.85 -26.36
CA VAL A 105 30.11 -27.18 -26.96
C VAL A 105 29.26 -27.33 -28.23
N LEU A 106 27.99 -26.91 -28.19
CA LEU A 106 27.10 -26.99 -29.34
C LEU A 106 27.57 -26.11 -30.51
N ILE A 107 28.11 -24.90 -30.26
CA ILE A 107 28.73 -24.08 -31.30
C ILE A 107 29.95 -24.78 -31.89
N PHE A 108 30.85 -25.32 -31.07
CA PHE A 108 32.03 -26.02 -31.59
C PHE A 108 31.66 -27.22 -32.46
N MET A 109 30.58 -27.92 -32.14
CA MET A 109 30.13 -29.09 -32.89
C MET A 109 29.36 -28.76 -34.18
N GLN A 110 28.68 -27.61 -34.24
CA GLN A 110 27.71 -27.33 -35.31
C GLN A 110 28.01 -26.07 -36.14
N ALA A 111 28.85 -25.16 -35.66
CA ALA A 111 29.10 -23.91 -36.37
C ALA A 111 29.98 -24.15 -37.61
N PRO A 112 29.55 -23.69 -38.80
CA PRO A 112 30.35 -23.79 -40.02
C PRO A 112 31.65 -22.97 -39.95
N HIS A 113 31.65 -21.91 -39.14
CA HIS A 113 32.84 -21.11 -38.84
C HIS A 113 32.96 -20.90 -37.33
N HIS A 114 34.06 -21.35 -36.75
CA HIS A 114 34.43 -21.00 -35.38
C HIS A 114 34.98 -19.56 -35.38
N GLY A 115 34.10 -18.57 -35.58
CA GLY A 115 34.44 -17.19 -35.25
C GLY A 115 35.05 -17.12 -33.84
N SER A 116 35.90 -16.13 -33.55
CA SER A 116 36.64 -16.07 -32.28
C SER A 116 35.67 -16.02 -31.08
N LEU A 117 35.29 -17.18 -30.55
CA LEU A 117 34.54 -17.35 -29.29
C LEU A 117 35.39 -16.96 -28.08
N THR A 118 36.68 -16.70 -28.32
CA THR A 118 37.69 -16.32 -27.32
C THR A 118 37.20 -15.26 -26.35
N PRO A 119 36.53 -14.15 -26.75
CA PRO A 119 36.05 -13.15 -25.80
C PRO A 119 34.94 -13.68 -24.87
N ILE A 120 34.04 -14.53 -25.39
CA ILE A 120 32.95 -15.12 -24.61
C ILE A 120 33.50 -16.15 -23.62
N VAL A 121 34.38 -17.03 -24.11
CA VAL A 121 35.04 -18.05 -23.28
C VAL A 121 35.92 -17.38 -22.21
N ALA A 122 36.73 -16.39 -22.59
CA ALA A 122 37.55 -15.63 -21.65
C ALA A 122 36.69 -14.91 -20.61
N GLY A 123 35.59 -14.28 -21.02
CA GLY A 123 34.63 -13.65 -20.11
C GLY A 123 34.09 -14.64 -19.06
N LEU A 124 33.64 -15.81 -19.49
CA LEU A 124 33.13 -16.87 -18.61
C LEU A 124 34.21 -17.41 -17.66
N VAL A 125 35.43 -17.64 -18.15
CA VAL A 125 36.55 -18.12 -17.33
C VAL A 125 36.95 -17.07 -16.29
N LEU A 126 37.05 -15.80 -16.69
CA LEU A 126 37.39 -14.69 -15.81
C LEU A 126 36.30 -14.46 -14.74
N SER A 127 35.04 -14.75 -15.04
CA SER A 127 33.95 -14.63 -14.08
C SER A 127 33.77 -15.84 -13.16
N LEU A 128 34.38 -16.99 -13.47
CA LEU A 128 34.24 -18.25 -12.72
C LEU A 128 34.61 -18.18 -11.23
N PRO A 129 35.59 -17.35 -10.80
CA PRO A 129 35.84 -17.13 -9.37
C PRO A 129 34.69 -16.44 -8.63
N ILE A 130 33.86 -15.63 -9.30
CA ILE A 130 32.81 -14.83 -8.65
C ILE A 130 31.74 -15.73 -7.98
N PRO A 131 31.11 -16.70 -8.68
CA PRO A 131 30.17 -17.63 -8.04
C PRO A 131 30.79 -18.40 -6.87
N PHE A 132 32.06 -18.81 -7.01
CA PHE A 132 32.77 -19.54 -5.96
C PHE A 132 32.96 -18.67 -4.72
N VAL A 133 33.43 -17.43 -4.89
CA VAL A 133 33.58 -16.46 -3.79
C VAL A 133 32.22 -16.17 -3.16
N CYS A 134 31.16 -15.93 -3.93
CA CYS A 134 29.81 -15.72 -3.42
C CYS A 134 29.32 -16.92 -2.59
N ALA A 135 29.49 -18.14 -3.09
CA ALA A 135 29.11 -19.36 -2.37
C ALA A 135 29.91 -19.54 -1.08
N VAL A 136 31.21 -19.25 -1.09
CA VAL A 136 32.07 -19.31 0.11
C VAL A 136 31.67 -18.24 1.13
N LEU A 137 31.41 -17.01 0.69
CA LEU A 137 30.98 -15.91 1.56
C LEU A 137 29.64 -16.23 2.24
N LEU A 138 28.70 -16.82 1.50
CA LEU A 138 27.41 -17.22 2.05
C LEU A 138 27.54 -18.42 3.01
N ARG A 139 28.41 -19.39 2.71
CA ARG A 139 28.66 -20.57 3.58
C ARG A 139 29.46 -20.27 4.85
N ARG A 140 30.24 -19.19 4.88
CA ARG A 140 30.99 -18.80 6.09
C ARG A 140 30.07 -18.24 7.18
N GLY A 141 28.80 -18.01 6.87
CA GLY A 141 27.78 -17.51 7.79
C GLY A 141 28.03 -16.06 8.23
N GLY A 142 26.96 -15.38 8.63
CA GLY A 142 27.05 -14.05 9.25
C GLY A 142 27.28 -12.90 8.27
N LEU A 143 27.12 -13.10 6.95
CA LEU A 143 27.20 -12.01 5.97
C LEU A 143 26.05 -11.04 6.18
N PHE A 144 24.82 -11.57 6.26
CA PHE A 144 23.63 -10.75 6.43
C PHE A 144 23.53 -10.18 7.85
N ASP A 145 23.98 -10.91 8.88
CA ASP A 145 24.15 -10.37 10.23
C ASP A 145 25.12 -9.18 10.29
N LYS A 146 26.27 -9.26 9.59
CA LYS A 146 27.22 -8.13 9.53
C LYS A 146 26.63 -6.93 8.81
N LEU A 147 25.93 -7.15 7.70
CA LEU A 147 25.25 -6.09 6.95
C LEU A 147 24.13 -5.44 7.77
N ASP A 148 23.34 -6.24 8.48
CA ASP A 148 22.28 -5.77 9.37
C ASP A 148 22.87 -4.92 10.52
N ARG A 149 23.93 -5.40 11.17
CA ARG A 149 24.64 -4.63 12.21
C ARG A 149 25.25 -3.33 11.68
N PHE A 150 25.80 -3.35 10.47
CA PHE A 150 26.32 -2.15 9.82
C PHE A 150 25.21 -1.15 9.49
N ALA A 151 24.09 -1.62 8.93
CA ALA A 151 22.95 -0.77 8.61
C ALA A 151 22.30 -0.16 9.86
N LYS A 152 22.14 -0.95 10.94
CA LYS A 152 21.67 -0.46 12.25
C LYS A 152 22.60 0.60 12.85
N ARG A 153 23.91 0.50 12.62
CA ARG A 153 24.89 1.53 13.03
C ARG A 153 24.77 2.82 12.22
N LEU A 154 24.47 2.73 10.92
CA LEU A 154 24.35 3.88 10.03
C LEU A 154 23.01 4.61 10.14
N PHE A 155 21.91 3.87 10.27
CA PHE A 155 20.54 4.41 10.15
C PHE A 155 19.75 4.39 11.47
N GLY A 156 20.32 3.84 12.56
CA GLY A 156 19.65 3.70 13.85
C GLY A 156 18.69 2.49 13.89
N THR A 157 18.42 1.98 15.10
CA THR A 157 17.62 0.75 15.33
C THR A 157 16.12 0.91 15.06
N GLY A 158 15.62 2.14 14.96
CA GLY A 158 14.19 2.45 14.75
C GLY A 158 13.81 2.78 13.30
N HIS A 159 14.73 2.68 12.33
CA HIS A 159 14.44 3.06 10.95
C HIS A 159 13.46 2.06 10.30
N ARG A 160 12.40 2.59 9.67
CA ARG A 160 11.28 1.82 9.06
C ARG A 160 11.73 0.78 8.03
N LEU A 161 12.89 0.97 7.39
CA LEU A 161 13.51 0.03 6.45
C LEU A 161 14.19 -1.18 7.13
N LEU A 162 14.56 -1.06 8.41
CA LEU A 162 15.22 -2.11 9.20
C LEU A 162 14.21 -2.87 10.10
N ALA A 163 12.98 -2.38 10.21
CA ALA A 163 11.91 -3.04 10.95
C ALA A 163 11.51 -4.35 10.26
N GLY A 164 11.87 -5.49 10.87
CA GLY A 164 11.51 -6.83 10.37
C GLY A 164 12.62 -7.59 9.63
N VAL A 165 13.82 -7.02 9.51
CA VAL A 165 14.99 -7.72 8.94
C VAL A 165 15.83 -8.33 10.08
N ASP A 166 15.84 -9.67 10.17
CA ASP A 166 16.73 -10.42 11.07
C ASP A 166 17.83 -11.09 10.23
N GLY A 167 18.99 -10.43 10.14
CA GLY A 167 20.12 -10.91 9.35
C GLY A 167 20.64 -12.27 9.83
N ALA A 168 20.63 -12.52 11.14
CA ALA A 168 21.11 -13.78 11.71
C ALA A 168 20.13 -14.94 11.43
N ALA A 169 18.82 -14.69 11.47
CA ALA A 169 17.82 -15.68 11.05
C ALA A 169 17.94 -15.99 9.55
N LEU A 170 18.18 -14.98 8.72
CA LEU A 170 18.39 -15.15 7.28
C LEU A 170 19.63 -16.02 7.00
N ASP A 171 20.77 -15.73 7.63
CA ASP A 171 22.01 -16.53 7.48
C ASP A 171 21.76 -18.01 7.84
N ARG A 172 21.12 -18.29 9.00
CA ARG A 172 20.78 -19.66 9.43
C ARG A 172 19.87 -20.38 8.42
N ARG A 173 18.91 -19.67 7.82
CA ARG A 173 17.99 -20.23 6.83
C ARG A 173 18.68 -20.53 5.51
N ILE A 174 19.60 -19.66 5.07
CA ILE A 174 20.43 -19.90 3.88
C ILE A 174 21.26 -21.16 4.08
N ASP A 175 21.95 -21.28 5.22
CA ASP A 175 22.76 -22.46 5.55
C ASP A 175 21.91 -23.74 5.57
N ALA A 176 20.72 -23.68 6.18
CA ALA A 176 19.81 -24.82 6.25
C ALA A 176 19.33 -25.30 4.87
N VAL A 177 19.10 -24.38 3.93
CA VAL A 177 18.73 -24.75 2.55
C VAL A 177 19.96 -25.26 1.79
N LEU A 178 21.12 -24.61 1.94
CA LEU A 178 22.38 -25.02 1.29
C LEU A 178 22.87 -26.40 1.77
N ALA A 179 22.52 -26.81 2.99
CA ALA A 179 22.84 -28.13 3.54
C ALA A 179 22.00 -29.28 2.93
N ARG A 180 21.01 -28.99 2.08
CA ARG A 180 20.13 -29.99 1.46
C ARG A 180 20.51 -30.23 -0.01
N PRO A 181 21.51 -31.08 -0.33
CA PRO A 181 22.01 -31.23 -1.70
C PRO A 181 20.96 -31.77 -2.67
N ARG A 182 20.04 -32.63 -2.20
CA ARG A 182 18.94 -33.15 -3.03
C ARG A 182 17.97 -32.03 -3.46
N THR A 183 17.70 -31.09 -2.56
CA THR A 183 16.85 -29.92 -2.84
C THR A 183 17.52 -29.00 -3.86
N LEU A 184 18.82 -28.72 -3.67
CA LEU A 184 19.59 -27.91 -4.63
C LEU A 184 19.69 -28.57 -6.00
N ALA A 185 19.97 -29.87 -6.06
CA ALA A 185 20.03 -30.62 -7.31
C ALA A 185 18.68 -30.62 -8.03
N ALA A 186 17.58 -30.80 -7.30
CA ALA A 186 16.24 -30.72 -7.89
C ALA A 186 15.95 -29.31 -8.43
N ALA A 187 16.24 -28.25 -7.66
CA ALA A 187 16.07 -26.87 -8.12
C ALA A 187 16.92 -26.57 -9.37
N PHE A 188 18.17 -27.02 -9.39
CA PHE A 188 19.09 -26.90 -10.53
C PHE A 188 18.52 -27.58 -11.78
N VAL A 189 18.02 -28.82 -11.67
CA VAL A 189 17.45 -29.56 -12.81
C VAL A 189 16.19 -28.86 -13.34
N TRP A 190 15.31 -28.37 -12.45
CA TRP A 190 14.11 -27.64 -12.87
C TRP A 190 14.46 -26.35 -13.61
N GLN A 191 15.38 -25.54 -13.06
CA GLN A 191 15.83 -24.31 -13.71
C GLN A 191 16.55 -24.60 -15.03
N LEU A 192 17.49 -25.56 -15.08
CA LEU A 192 18.18 -25.92 -16.32
C LEU A 192 17.20 -26.40 -17.41
N SER A 193 16.17 -27.15 -17.02
CA SER A 193 15.09 -27.55 -17.93
C SER A 193 14.28 -26.34 -18.42
N GLY A 194 14.00 -25.38 -17.55
CA GLY A 194 13.37 -24.10 -17.92
C GLY A 194 14.19 -23.34 -18.95
N TYR A 195 15.50 -23.22 -18.74
CA TYR A 195 16.45 -22.60 -19.69
C TYR A 195 16.46 -23.32 -21.05
N ALA A 196 16.53 -24.66 -21.05
CA ALA A 196 16.50 -25.46 -22.27
C ALA A 196 15.16 -25.34 -23.03
N ILE A 197 14.03 -25.33 -22.31
CA ILE A 197 12.69 -25.10 -22.90
C ILE A 197 12.60 -23.68 -23.46
N GLY A 198 13.18 -22.70 -22.77
CA GLY A 198 13.26 -21.31 -23.25
C GLY A 198 13.92 -21.19 -24.62
N ALA A 199 14.90 -22.03 -24.93
CA ALA A 199 15.54 -22.05 -26.25
C ALA A 199 14.59 -22.47 -27.40
N LEU A 200 13.49 -23.17 -27.09
CA LEU A 200 12.47 -23.49 -28.09
C LEU A 200 11.79 -22.23 -28.64
N GLU A 201 11.81 -21.12 -27.92
CA GLU A 201 11.36 -19.82 -28.45
C GLU A 201 12.21 -19.37 -29.62
N THR A 202 13.54 -19.48 -29.50
CA THR A 202 14.48 -19.14 -30.56
C THR A 202 14.28 -20.09 -31.75
N TYR A 203 14.11 -21.39 -31.49
CA TYR A 203 13.84 -22.39 -32.52
C TYR A 203 12.54 -22.08 -33.30
N TRP A 204 11.42 -21.87 -32.59
CA TRP A 204 10.14 -21.56 -33.22
C TRP A 204 10.12 -20.20 -33.91
N ALA A 205 10.74 -19.18 -33.32
CA ALA A 205 10.85 -17.87 -33.95
C ALA A 205 11.58 -17.96 -35.30
N LEU A 206 12.71 -18.66 -35.35
CA LEU A 206 13.47 -18.86 -36.58
C LEU A 206 12.70 -19.70 -37.62
N ALA A 207 12.01 -20.75 -37.18
CA ALA A 207 11.13 -21.53 -38.06
C ALA A 207 10.01 -20.69 -38.66
N LEU A 208 9.35 -19.84 -37.86
CA LEU A 208 8.30 -18.92 -38.33
C LEU A 208 8.83 -17.83 -39.25
N LEU A 209 10.08 -17.40 -39.06
CA LEU A 209 10.77 -16.44 -39.93
C LEU A 209 11.26 -17.06 -41.25
N GLY A 210 11.02 -18.36 -41.48
CA GLY A 210 11.39 -19.06 -42.71
C GLY A 210 12.82 -19.58 -42.75
N HIS A 211 13.52 -19.60 -41.61
CA HIS A 211 14.91 -20.06 -41.50
C HIS A 211 15.05 -21.12 -40.40
N PRO A 212 14.49 -22.33 -40.58
CA PRO A 212 14.55 -23.37 -39.56
C PRO A 212 16.00 -23.74 -39.27
N VAL A 213 16.35 -23.82 -37.99
CA VAL A 213 17.66 -24.24 -37.50
C VAL A 213 17.53 -25.54 -36.70
N SER A 214 18.62 -26.23 -36.43
CA SER A 214 18.59 -27.38 -35.52
C SER A 214 18.23 -26.92 -34.09
N ILE A 215 17.66 -27.82 -33.29
CA ILE A 215 17.43 -27.57 -31.85
C ILE A 215 18.76 -27.25 -31.16
N GLY A 216 19.84 -27.92 -31.56
CA GLY A 216 21.20 -27.65 -31.06
C GLY A 216 21.68 -26.22 -31.35
N ALA A 217 21.42 -25.70 -32.55
CA ALA A 217 21.74 -24.32 -32.90
C ALA A 217 20.90 -23.32 -32.09
N ALA A 218 19.60 -23.58 -31.92
CA ALA A 218 18.73 -22.72 -31.10
C ALA A 218 19.16 -22.70 -29.62
N LEU A 219 19.51 -23.87 -29.05
CA LEU A 219 20.09 -23.99 -27.71
C LEU A 219 21.39 -23.21 -27.58
N ALA A 220 22.28 -23.33 -28.58
CA ALA A 220 23.56 -22.63 -28.58
C ALA A 220 23.39 -21.09 -28.61
N ILE A 221 22.51 -20.60 -29.50
CA ILE A 221 22.17 -19.18 -29.59
C ILE A 221 21.60 -18.70 -28.26
N GLU A 222 20.65 -19.43 -27.68
CA GLU A 222 20.01 -19.02 -26.42
C GLU A 222 21.00 -18.98 -25.26
N ALA A 223 21.77 -20.05 -25.07
CA ALA A 223 22.71 -20.19 -23.99
C ALA A 223 23.76 -19.08 -23.99
N LEU A 224 24.34 -18.78 -25.15
CA LEU A 224 25.37 -17.74 -25.24
C LEU A 224 24.79 -16.33 -25.23
N THR A 225 23.58 -16.14 -25.75
CA THR A 225 22.87 -14.86 -25.61
C THR A 225 22.68 -14.51 -24.13
N GLN A 226 22.26 -15.49 -23.32
CA GLN A 226 22.08 -15.29 -21.90
C GLN A 226 23.42 -15.06 -21.19
N ALA A 227 24.46 -15.81 -21.54
CA ALA A 227 25.81 -15.60 -20.99
C ALA A 227 26.31 -14.16 -21.23
N VAL A 228 26.17 -13.66 -22.47
CA VAL A 228 26.57 -12.29 -22.83
C VAL A 228 25.73 -11.25 -22.08
N ARG A 229 24.41 -11.49 -21.95
CA ARG A 229 23.51 -10.61 -21.18
C ARG A 229 23.92 -10.53 -19.70
N HIS A 230 24.29 -11.64 -19.08
CA HIS A 230 24.73 -11.66 -17.68
C HIS A 230 26.11 -11.03 -17.50
N ALA A 231 27.02 -11.19 -18.45
CA ALA A 231 28.32 -10.50 -18.44
C ALA A 231 28.14 -8.97 -18.53
N ALA A 232 27.11 -8.50 -19.24
CA ALA A 232 26.77 -7.09 -19.37
C ALA A 232 25.79 -6.59 -18.29
N PHE A 233 25.90 -7.07 -17.04
CA PHE A 233 25.01 -6.71 -15.94
C PHE A 233 24.91 -5.19 -15.64
N ILE A 234 25.92 -4.41 -16.06
CA ILE A 234 25.95 -2.94 -15.91
C ILE A 234 24.97 -2.25 -16.87
N VAL A 235 24.63 -2.88 -17.99
CA VAL A 235 23.75 -2.32 -19.02
C VAL A 235 22.29 -2.46 -18.57
N PRO A 236 21.57 -1.36 -18.32
CA PRO A 236 20.17 -1.43 -17.88
C PRO A 236 19.32 -2.20 -18.89
N ALA A 237 18.55 -3.17 -18.40
CA ALA A 237 17.73 -4.08 -19.20
C ALA A 237 18.47 -4.90 -20.28
N GLY A 238 19.82 -4.88 -20.31
CA GLY A 238 20.62 -5.53 -21.34
C GLY A 238 20.42 -4.95 -22.76
N LEU A 239 19.88 -3.74 -22.85
CA LEU A 239 19.49 -3.09 -24.11
C LEU A 239 20.68 -2.94 -25.06
N GLY A 240 20.51 -3.38 -26.30
CA GLY A 240 21.54 -3.32 -27.35
C GLY A 240 22.55 -4.46 -27.26
N VAL A 241 22.90 -4.92 -26.04
CA VAL A 241 23.80 -6.06 -25.85
C VAL A 241 23.12 -7.36 -26.26
N GLN A 242 21.88 -7.57 -25.82
CA GLN A 242 21.15 -8.79 -26.13
C GLN A 242 20.87 -8.91 -27.63
N GLU A 243 20.45 -7.82 -28.28
CA GLU A 243 20.16 -7.80 -29.71
C GLU A 243 21.42 -8.05 -30.55
N ALA A 244 22.55 -7.43 -30.16
CA ALA A 244 23.85 -7.67 -30.81
C ALA A 244 24.31 -9.12 -30.62
N ALA A 245 24.16 -9.69 -29.42
CA ALA A 245 24.52 -11.07 -29.13
C ALA A 245 23.68 -12.05 -29.97
N VAL A 246 22.36 -11.88 -29.99
CA VAL A 246 21.46 -12.72 -30.81
C VAL A 246 21.83 -12.64 -32.28
N LEU A 247 22.08 -11.44 -32.80
CA LEU A 247 22.42 -11.23 -34.20
C LEU A 247 23.75 -11.91 -34.57
N MET A 248 24.78 -11.71 -33.76
CA MET A 248 26.10 -12.33 -33.97
C MET A 248 26.01 -13.86 -33.89
N LEU A 249 25.39 -14.40 -32.84
CA LEU A 249 25.32 -15.84 -32.61
C LEU A 249 24.45 -16.55 -33.65
N ALA A 250 23.34 -15.93 -34.07
CA ALA A 250 22.50 -16.48 -35.14
C ALA A 250 23.28 -16.52 -36.47
N GLN A 251 24.03 -15.48 -36.81
CA GLN A 251 24.89 -15.48 -38.00
C GLN A 251 25.98 -16.55 -37.94
N MET A 252 26.57 -16.79 -36.77
CA MET A 252 27.52 -17.89 -36.57
C MET A 252 26.89 -19.27 -36.81
N MET A 253 25.59 -19.41 -36.56
CA MET A 253 24.82 -20.62 -36.87
C MET A 253 24.29 -20.66 -38.32
N GLY A 254 24.76 -19.76 -39.19
CA GLY A 254 24.39 -19.73 -40.60
C GLY A 254 23.06 -19.02 -40.91
N VAL A 255 22.50 -18.25 -39.96
CA VAL A 255 21.31 -17.43 -40.20
C VAL A 255 21.72 -16.13 -40.89
N ASP A 256 21.01 -15.75 -41.96
CA ASP A 256 21.29 -14.50 -42.66
C ASP A 256 21.06 -13.26 -41.76
N ALA A 257 21.75 -12.16 -42.07
CA ALA A 257 21.71 -10.96 -41.23
C ALA A 257 20.31 -10.34 -41.08
N ALA A 258 19.47 -10.42 -42.10
CA ALA A 258 18.12 -9.85 -42.06
C ALA A 258 17.18 -10.69 -41.17
N THR A 259 17.32 -12.02 -41.22
CA THR A 259 16.57 -12.92 -40.35
C THR A 259 17.08 -12.88 -38.91
N ALA A 260 18.39 -12.80 -38.70
CA ALA A 260 18.98 -12.63 -37.37
C ALA A 260 18.53 -11.32 -36.69
N MET A 261 18.48 -10.22 -37.44
CA MET A 261 17.90 -8.95 -36.97
C MET A 261 16.40 -9.09 -36.66
N SER A 262 15.66 -9.82 -37.50
CA SER A 262 14.24 -10.07 -37.27
C SER A 262 14.01 -10.88 -35.99
N LEU A 263 14.82 -11.90 -35.73
CA LEU A 263 14.81 -12.68 -34.49
C LEU A 263 15.05 -11.80 -33.26
N ALA A 264 16.09 -10.94 -33.29
CA ALA A 264 16.40 -10.04 -32.19
C ALA A 264 15.22 -9.11 -31.87
N LEU A 265 14.63 -8.49 -32.90
CA LEU A 265 13.45 -7.62 -32.77
C LEU A 265 12.23 -8.37 -32.26
N THR A 266 11.97 -9.59 -32.77
CA THR A 266 10.87 -10.43 -32.32
C THR A 266 10.99 -10.80 -30.85
N LYS A 267 12.19 -11.21 -30.40
CA LYS A 267 12.43 -11.51 -28.99
C LYS A 267 12.21 -10.27 -28.11
N ARG A 268 12.64 -9.09 -28.56
CA ARG A 268 12.45 -7.84 -27.83
C ARG A 268 10.98 -7.42 -27.76
N MET A 269 10.24 -7.51 -28.86
CA MET A 269 8.79 -7.27 -28.90
C MET A 269 8.08 -8.17 -27.87
N ARG A 270 8.39 -9.47 -27.89
CA ARG A 270 7.83 -10.44 -26.95
C ARG A 270 8.11 -10.03 -25.50
N GLU A 271 9.35 -9.66 -25.18
CA GLU A 271 9.73 -9.24 -23.82
C GLU A 271 8.93 -8.04 -23.32
N VAL A 272 8.80 -7.01 -24.16
CA VAL A 272 8.08 -5.78 -23.81
C VAL A 272 6.59 -6.06 -23.61
N LEU A 273 5.96 -6.81 -24.52
CA LEU A 273 4.55 -7.18 -24.41
C LEU A 273 4.29 -8.01 -23.15
N PHE A 274 5.09 -9.06 -22.94
CA PHE A 274 4.94 -9.94 -21.78
C PHE A 274 5.13 -9.19 -20.46
N SER A 275 6.19 -8.37 -20.37
CA SER A 275 6.51 -7.62 -19.16
C SER A 275 5.43 -6.59 -18.83
N SER A 276 4.88 -5.92 -19.84
CA SER A 276 3.80 -4.94 -19.66
C SER A 276 2.54 -5.60 -19.10
N LEU A 277 2.16 -6.77 -19.63
CA LEU A 277 1.02 -7.54 -19.13
C LEU A 277 1.24 -8.04 -17.71
N ALA A 278 2.45 -8.54 -17.39
CA ALA A 278 2.78 -9.00 -16.04
C ALA A 278 2.72 -7.85 -15.02
N LEU A 279 3.30 -6.68 -15.32
CA LEU A 279 3.23 -5.51 -14.45
C LEU A 279 1.79 -4.99 -14.27
N ALA A 280 0.99 -4.95 -15.34
CA ALA A 280 -0.42 -4.60 -15.24
C ALA A 280 -1.18 -5.58 -14.33
N SER A 281 -0.89 -6.89 -14.44
CA SER A 281 -1.48 -7.90 -13.56
C SER A 281 -1.10 -7.69 -12.09
N TRP A 282 0.13 -7.24 -11.82
CA TRP A 282 0.57 -6.90 -10.47
C TRP A 282 -0.15 -5.69 -9.93
N GLN A 283 -0.27 -4.60 -10.70
CA GLN A 283 -0.98 -3.40 -10.26
C GLN A 283 -2.45 -3.70 -9.93
N LEU A 284 -3.11 -4.53 -10.74
CA LEU A 284 -4.46 -5.00 -10.45
C LEU A 284 -4.50 -5.84 -9.18
N ALA A 285 -3.59 -6.81 -9.01
CA ALA A 285 -3.55 -7.63 -7.81
C ALA A 285 -3.34 -6.80 -6.54
N GLU A 286 -2.48 -5.77 -6.59
CA GLU A 286 -2.22 -4.86 -5.47
C GLU A 286 -3.45 -4.01 -5.15
N SER A 287 -4.13 -3.44 -6.17
CA SER A 287 -5.35 -2.66 -5.96
C SER A 287 -6.47 -3.49 -5.37
N TRP A 288 -6.61 -4.74 -5.83
CA TRP A 288 -7.58 -5.69 -5.30
C TRP A 288 -7.27 -6.07 -3.85
N ARG A 289 -6.01 -6.37 -3.55
CA ARG A 289 -5.58 -6.71 -2.19
C ARG A 289 -5.79 -5.54 -1.23
N ALA A 290 -5.42 -4.32 -1.65
CA ALA A 290 -5.67 -3.10 -0.87
C ALA A 290 -7.17 -2.92 -0.59
N ALA A 291 -8.03 -3.11 -1.59
CA ALA A 291 -9.48 -3.01 -1.44
C ALA A 291 -10.10 -4.11 -0.53
N VAL A 292 -9.48 -5.30 -0.45
CA VAL A 292 -9.91 -6.38 0.45
C VAL A 292 -9.41 -6.18 1.88
N LEU A 293 -8.15 -5.76 2.05
CA LEU A 293 -7.59 -5.42 3.35
C LEU A 293 -8.30 -4.20 3.96
N ASP A 294 -8.63 -3.20 3.16
CA ASP A 294 -9.40 -2.05 3.61
C ASP A 294 -10.83 -2.43 3.98
N ARG A 295 -11.49 -3.31 3.19
CA ARG A 295 -12.81 -3.85 3.54
C ARG A 295 -12.82 -4.69 4.80
N SER A 296 -11.80 -5.52 5.02
CA SER A 296 -11.70 -6.39 6.20
C SER A 296 -11.28 -5.62 7.46
N ALA A 297 -10.35 -4.66 7.34
CA ALA A 297 -9.99 -3.74 8.40
C ALA A 297 -11.17 -2.82 8.75
N TYR A 298 -11.89 -2.29 7.76
CA TYR A 298 -13.14 -1.56 7.97
C TYR A 298 -14.17 -2.46 8.64
N ALA A 299 -14.40 -3.69 8.18
CA ALA A 299 -15.36 -4.61 8.76
C ALA A 299 -15.04 -4.99 10.22
N ALA A 300 -13.76 -5.22 10.54
CA ALA A 300 -13.28 -5.52 11.89
C ALA A 300 -13.40 -4.29 12.81
N ALA A 301 -12.96 -3.11 12.36
CA ALA A 301 -13.02 -1.87 13.14
C ALA A 301 -14.46 -1.38 13.37
N SER A 302 -15.36 -1.62 12.43
CA SER A 302 -16.77 -1.19 12.53
C SER A 302 -17.70 -2.25 13.14
N ALA A 303 -17.22 -3.47 13.43
CA ALA A 303 -18.04 -4.50 14.06
C ALA A 303 -18.49 -4.13 15.50
N PRO A 304 -17.62 -3.59 16.38
CA PRO A 304 -18.02 -3.10 17.70
C PRO A 304 -18.99 -1.91 17.60
N LEU A 305 -18.67 -0.92 16.74
CA LEU A 305 -19.47 0.29 16.56
C LEU A 305 -20.85 0.02 15.94
N ARG A 306 -20.98 -0.94 15.01
CA ARG A 306 -22.28 -1.36 14.46
C ARG A 306 -23.13 -2.09 15.49
N ARG A 307 -22.53 -2.91 16.36
CA ARG A 307 -23.23 -3.57 17.47
C ARG A 307 -23.69 -2.53 18.50
N ALA A 308 -22.83 -1.58 18.86
CA ALA A 308 -23.17 -0.47 19.75
C ALA A 308 -24.26 0.45 19.18
N ARG A 309 -24.21 0.79 17.88
CA ARG A 309 -25.23 1.61 17.21
C ARG A 309 -26.59 0.91 17.07
N ARG A 310 -26.61 -0.39 16.71
CA ARG A 310 -27.85 -1.19 16.71
C ARG A 310 -28.45 -1.29 18.10
N PHE A 311 -27.60 -1.42 19.12
CA PHE A 311 -28.02 -1.46 20.52
C PHE A 311 -28.59 -0.11 20.99
N ALA A 312 -27.91 1.01 20.71
CA ALA A 312 -28.41 2.35 21.03
C ALA A 312 -29.73 2.67 20.30
N ALA A 313 -29.92 2.17 19.07
CA ALA A 313 -31.16 2.31 18.34
C ALA A 313 -32.30 1.49 18.97
N LEU A 314 -32.05 0.26 19.41
CA LEU A 314 -33.02 -0.56 20.15
C LEU A 314 -33.39 0.06 21.50
N LEU A 315 -32.41 0.60 22.22
CA LEU A 315 -32.64 1.29 23.49
C LEU A 315 -33.49 2.55 23.30
N LYS A 316 -33.19 3.37 22.29
CA LYS A 316 -34.01 4.55 21.93
C LYS A 316 -35.42 4.15 21.52
N ALA A 317 -35.59 3.07 20.77
CA ALA A 317 -36.90 2.57 20.37
C ALA A 317 -37.73 2.10 21.57
N GLN A 318 -37.12 1.40 22.53
CA GLN A 318 -37.81 0.97 23.76
C GLN A 318 -38.16 2.14 24.67
N ILE A 319 -37.28 3.14 24.80
CA ILE A 319 -37.57 4.37 25.56
C ILE A 319 -38.72 5.16 24.90
N ALA A 320 -38.72 5.28 23.58
CA ALA A 320 -39.78 5.95 22.84
C ALA A 320 -41.14 5.23 22.96
N ALA A 321 -41.15 3.89 22.92
CA ALA A 321 -42.35 3.09 23.16
C ALA A 321 -42.90 3.30 24.58
N ALA A 322 -42.03 3.25 25.60
CA ALA A 322 -42.41 3.50 26.99
C ALA A 322 -42.95 4.92 27.22
N GLN A 323 -42.42 5.92 26.49
CA GLN A 323 -42.92 7.30 26.53
C GLN A 323 -44.27 7.47 25.83
N GLN A 324 -44.54 6.75 24.74
CA GLN A 324 -45.83 6.80 24.05
C GLN A 324 -46.96 6.17 24.88
N ASP A 325 -46.69 5.09 25.60
CA ASP A 325 -47.67 4.48 26.51
C ASP A 325 -48.00 5.40 27.71
N LEU A 326 -47.03 6.20 28.17
CA LEU A 326 -47.22 7.23 29.21
C LEU A 326 -48.08 8.42 28.76
N VAL A 327 -48.17 8.70 27.46
CA VAL A 327 -48.96 9.81 26.89
C VAL A 327 -50.38 9.37 26.53
N ARG A 328 -50.59 8.10 26.17
CA ARG A 328 -51.91 7.54 25.83
C ARG A 328 -52.86 7.43 27.03
N ASP A 329 -52.33 7.36 28.26
CA ASP A 329 -53.10 7.21 29.51
C ASP A 329 -53.57 8.56 30.11
N ARG A 330 -53.55 9.66 29.34
CA ARG A 330 -54.02 11.01 29.72
C ARG A 330 -55.40 11.39 29.13
N THR A 331 -56.29 10.43 28.89
CA THR A 331 -57.71 10.75 28.62
C THR A 331 -58.49 10.84 29.93
N PRO A 332 -59.19 11.97 30.22
CA PRO A 332 -59.88 12.15 31.49
C PRO A 332 -61.25 11.47 31.46
N GLN A 333 -61.46 10.43 32.29
CA GLN A 333 -62.79 9.91 32.57
C GLN A 333 -63.09 9.94 34.07
N HIS A 334 -64.05 10.83 34.38
CA HIS A 334 -64.92 10.91 35.55
C HIS A 334 -64.35 11.46 36.87
N ILE A 335 -64.67 12.74 37.08
CA ILE A 335 -64.74 13.38 38.39
C ILE A 335 -66.20 13.27 38.86
N ALA A 336 -66.43 12.54 39.95
CA ALA A 336 -67.59 12.74 40.80
C ALA A 336 -67.11 12.77 42.25
N GLY A 337 -67.21 13.96 42.87
CA GLY A 337 -67.23 14.19 44.32
C GLY A 337 -66.01 13.73 45.13
N GLY A 338 -65.19 14.68 45.56
CA GLY A 338 -64.26 14.46 46.66
C GLY A 338 -62.88 15.04 46.44
N MET A 339 -62.58 16.04 47.23
CA MET A 339 -61.27 16.66 47.44
C MET A 339 -60.18 15.58 47.64
N LEU A 340 -59.30 15.38 46.65
CA LEU A 340 -58.11 14.53 46.82
C LEU A 340 -56.84 15.16 46.21
N ASP A 341 -55.84 15.13 47.07
CA ASP A 341 -54.44 15.54 47.04
C ASP A 341 -53.70 15.48 45.69
N ARG A 342 -52.94 16.54 45.37
CA ARG A 342 -52.02 16.63 44.22
C ARG A 342 -50.68 15.90 44.43
N ARG A 343 -50.52 15.08 45.48
CA ARG A 343 -49.28 14.36 45.78
C ARG A 343 -49.47 12.83 45.83
N ALA A 344 -49.72 12.19 44.70
CA ALA A 344 -49.42 10.76 44.57
C ALA A 344 -49.32 10.36 43.09
N VAL A 345 -48.11 10.41 42.53
CA VAL A 345 -47.78 9.45 41.47
C VAL A 345 -47.47 8.15 42.19
N PRO A 346 -48.22 7.04 41.98
CA PRO A 346 -48.02 5.82 42.75
C PRO A 346 -46.59 5.31 42.58
N VAL A 347 -45.94 5.03 43.72
CA VAL A 347 -44.55 4.56 43.83
C VAL A 347 -44.30 3.30 42.97
N GLU A 348 -45.32 2.48 42.75
CA GLU A 348 -45.28 1.28 41.90
C GLU A 348 -44.99 1.57 40.42
N ARG A 349 -45.46 2.70 39.85
CA ARG A 349 -45.19 3.04 38.44
C ARG A 349 -43.74 3.47 38.19
N ARG A 350 -43.06 4.07 39.19
CA ARG A 350 -41.60 4.34 39.12
C ARG A 350 -40.78 3.07 39.23
N GLN A 351 -41.23 2.10 40.03
CA GLN A 351 -40.52 0.83 40.20
C GLN A 351 -40.52 -0.02 38.92
N GLN A 352 -41.59 0.03 38.12
CA GLN A 352 -41.70 -0.76 36.88
C GLN A 352 -40.78 -0.28 35.74
N VAL A 353 -40.64 1.03 35.54
CA VAL A 353 -39.69 1.63 34.58
C VAL A 353 -38.23 1.37 35.01
N THR A 354 -37.97 1.40 36.32
CA THR A 354 -36.66 1.08 36.89
C THR A 354 -36.31 -0.40 36.71
N ARG A 355 -37.31 -1.30 36.74
CA ARG A 355 -37.12 -2.75 36.55
C ARG A 355 -36.75 -3.13 35.11
N ILE A 356 -37.32 -2.45 34.11
CA ILE A 356 -37.00 -2.66 32.68
C ILE A 356 -35.60 -2.14 32.35
N GLY A 357 -35.21 -0.99 32.90
CA GLY A 357 -33.83 -0.47 32.80
C GLY A 357 -32.79 -1.37 33.49
N ARG A 358 -33.17 -1.99 34.62
CA ARG A 358 -32.34 -2.90 35.42
C ARG A 358 -32.07 -4.23 34.70
N LEU A 359 -33.09 -4.86 34.10
CA LEU A 359 -32.94 -6.08 33.29
C LEU A 359 -32.07 -5.85 32.04
N GLY A 360 -32.17 -4.66 31.42
CA GLY A 360 -31.33 -4.28 30.29
C GLY A 360 -29.86 -4.09 30.64
N ALA A 361 -29.55 -3.61 31.85
CA ALA A 361 -28.17 -3.40 32.34
C ALA A 361 -27.53 -4.70 32.87
N GLU A 362 -28.30 -5.56 33.54
CA GLU A 362 -27.83 -6.87 34.04
C GLU A 362 -27.43 -7.83 32.89
N MET A 363 -28.21 -7.87 31.79
CA MET A 363 -27.85 -8.64 30.58
C MET A 363 -26.57 -8.15 29.88
N VAL A 364 -26.20 -6.89 30.07
CA VAL A 364 -24.99 -6.30 29.48
C VAL A 364 -23.76 -6.70 30.29
N LEU A 365 -23.83 -6.67 31.62
CA LEU A 365 -22.68 -6.99 32.48
C LEU A 365 -22.30 -8.49 32.44
N GLU A 366 -23.25 -9.41 32.29
CA GLU A 366 -22.93 -10.83 32.15
C GLU A 366 -22.33 -11.18 30.78
N ARG A 367 -22.73 -10.49 29.71
CA ARG A 367 -22.31 -10.84 28.34
C ARG A 367 -20.95 -10.24 27.94
N PHE A 368 -20.49 -9.22 28.66
CA PHE A 368 -19.17 -8.59 28.45
C PHE A 368 -18.06 -9.12 29.37
N ARG A 369 -18.37 -9.98 30.37
CA ARG A 369 -17.35 -10.64 31.20
C ARG A 369 -16.57 -11.77 30.51
N GLY A 370 -17.05 -12.27 29.37
CA GLY A 370 -16.47 -13.44 28.68
C GLY A 370 -15.38 -13.14 27.65
N ASP A 371 -15.31 -11.91 27.13
CA ASP A 371 -14.36 -11.53 26.07
C ASP A 371 -13.37 -10.51 26.64
N GLY A 372 -12.21 -11.00 27.10
CA GLY A 372 -11.16 -10.27 27.83
C GLY A 372 -10.46 -9.13 27.07
N ALA A 373 -11.22 -8.17 26.54
CA ALA A 373 -10.72 -6.95 25.94
C ALA A 373 -11.74 -5.84 26.18
N ILE A 374 -11.57 -5.11 27.30
CA ILE A 374 -11.81 -3.69 27.53
C ILE A 374 -11.46 -3.47 29.01
N ASP A 375 -10.25 -2.99 29.29
CA ASP A 375 -9.92 -2.32 30.56
C ASP A 375 -10.48 -0.90 30.44
N MET A 376 -11.78 -0.75 30.69
CA MET A 376 -12.36 0.55 30.98
C MET A 376 -12.23 0.76 32.48
N PRO A 377 -11.73 1.91 32.97
CA PRO A 377 -11.94 2.30 34.34
C PRO A 377 -13.41 2.70 34.48
N VAL A 378 -14.32 1.74 34.46
CA VAL A 378 -15.64 1.93 35.06
C VAL A 378 -15.38 1.85 36.56
N ILE A 379 -14.94 3.00 37.08
CA ILE A 379 -15.42 3.60 38.31
C ILE A 379 -15.92 2.56 39.31
N ASP A 380 -15.10 2.34 40.33
CA ASP A 380 -15.43 1.78 41.64
C ASP A 380 -16.45 2.71 42.37
N LEU A 381 -17.63 2.90 41.78
CA LEU A 381 -18.80 3.53 42.41
C LEU A 381 -19.86 2.44 42.48
N CYS A 382 -19.84 1.71 43.59
CA CYS A 382 -20.97 1.60 44.52
C CYS A 382 -20.74 0.36 45.40
N GLY A 383 -19.93 0.53 46.44
CA GLY A 383 -19.95 -0.31 47.63
C GLY A 383 -21.16 -0.05 48.56
N GLU A 384 -22.25 0.51 48.03
CA GLU A 384 -23.48 0.81 48.78
C GLU A 384 -24.70 0.15 48.11
N PRO A 385 -25.69 -0.34 48.88
CA PRO A 385 -26.82 -1.08 48.33
C PRO A 385 -27.61 -0.27 47.30
N TYR A 386 -27.79 -0.87 46.12
CA TYR A 386 -28.54 -0.34 44.99
C TYR A 386 -29.93 0.19 45.37
N GLY A 387 -30.02 1.52 45.49
CA GLY A 387 -31.28 2.23 45.66
C GLY A 387 -31.01 3.71 45.89
N GLN A 388 -31.42 4.54 44.93
CA GLN A 388 -31.29 6.01 44.89
C GLN A 388 -29.99 6.55 44.28
N ILE A 389 -29.90 6.52 42.94
CA ILE A 389 -29.02 7.45 42.22
C ILE A 389 -29.82 8.76 42.05
N PRO A 390 -29.44 9.88 42.69
CA PRO A 390 -30.16 11.14 42.58
C PRO A 390 -30.12 11.71 41.15
N ALA A 391 -31.14 12.47 40.73
CA ALA A 391 -31.21 13.06 39.39
C ALA A 391 -30.07 14.06 39.07
N ALA A 392 -29.29 14.48 40.07
CA ALA A 392 -28.06 15.25 39.92
C ALA A 392 -26.88 14.38 39.48
N GLU A 393 -26.81 13.15 39.97
CA GLU A 393 -25.73 12.19 39.70
C GLU A 393 -25.92 11.51 38.34
N LEU A 394 -27.19 11.26 37.94
CA LEU A 394 -27.51 10.88 36.56
C LEU A 394 -27.19 12.01 35.55
N ARG A 395 -27.43 13.27 35.93
CA ARG A 395 -27.03 14.44 35.13
C ARG A 395 -25.51 14.55 35.05
N ARG A 396 -24.80 14.28 36.13
CA ARG A 396 -23.34 14.23 36.17
C ARG A 396 -22.80 13.10 35.28
N CYS A 397 -23.34 11.88 35.31
CA CYS A 397 -22.94 10.81 34.40
C CYS A 397 -23.23 11.12 32.92
N ILE A 398 -24.34 11.81 32.61
CA ILE A 398 -24.64 12.30 31.25
C ILE A 398 -23.67 13.41 30.83
N GLN A 399 -23.25 14.25 31.77
CA GLN A 399 -22.26 15.30 31.54
C GLN A 399 -20.85 14.71 31.36
N GLU A 400 -20.49 13.69 32.15
CA GLU A 400 -19.23 12.94 32.09
C GLU A 400 -19.15 12.07 30.81
N THR A 401 -20.27 11.53 30.31
CA THR A 401 -20.32 10.88 28.97
C THR A 401 -20.31 11.88 27.81
N LYS A 402 -20.72 13.13 28.04
CA LYS A 402 -20.47 14.25 27.10
C LYS A 402 -19.01 14.72 27.15
N GLU A 403 -18.35 14.68 28.30
CA GLU A 403 -16.90 14.94 28.46
C GLU A 403 -16.01 13.80 27.95
N TYR A 404 -16.50 12.57 27.85
CA TYR A 404 -15.83 11.51 27.07
C TYR A 404 -16.05 11.65 25.56
N ALA A 405 -16.98 12.51 25.13
CA ALA A 405 -17.21 12.89 23.74
C ALA A 405 -16.67 14.29 23.45
N MET A 406 -15.48 14.63 23.98
CA MET A 406 -14.87 15.93 23.71
C MET A 406 -14.57 16.08 22.22
N ALA A 407 -15.13 17.13 21.63
CA ALA A 407 -14.86 17.49 20.25
C ALA A 407 -13.37 17.82 20.09
N TYR A 408 -12.68 17.17 19.16
CA TYR A 408 -11.29 17.55 18.87
C TYR A 408 -11.27 18.96 18.28
N LYS A 409 -10.36 19.80 18.78
CA LYS A 409 -10.14 21.13 18.19
C LYS A 409 -9.39 20.98 16.88
N VAL A 410 -9.99 21.40 15.77
CA VAL A 410 -9.44 21.27 14.42
C VAL A 410 -9.24 22.63 13.78
N ALA A 411 -8.00 22.95 13.42
CA ALA A 411 -7.70 24.11 12.59
C ALA A 411 -7.99 23.78 11.12
N VAL A 412 -9.02 24.42 10.55
CA VAL A 412 -9.43 24.25 9.16
C VAL A 412 -8.76 25.32 8.30
N ILE A 413 -7.93 24.90 7.36
CA ILE A 413 -7.11 25.77 6.51
C ILE A 413 -7.58 25.62 5.06
N VAL A 414 -8.22 26.67 4.54
CA VAL A 414 -8.75 26.71 3.18
C VAL A 414 -7.77 27.46 2.28
N GLY A 415 -7.15 26.78 1.32
CA GLY A 415 -6.13 27.32 0.41
C GLY A 415 -6.64 28.32 -0.64
N SER A 416 -7.72 29.04 -0.36
CA SER A 416 -8.37 29.95 -1.31
C SER A 416 -8.97 31.16 -0.62
N ILE A 417 -8.53 32.34 -1.04
CA ILE A 417 -8.99 33.63 -0.53
C ILE A 417 -10.15 34.26 -1.32
N ARG A 418 -10.53 33.68 -2.47
CA ARG A 418 -11.70 34.17 -3.24
C ARG A 418 -12.99 34.00 -2.44
N ALA A 419 -13.88 34.99 -2.52
CA ALA A 419 -15.16 35.00 -1.82
C ALA A 419 -16.00 33.75 -2.10
N ASP A 420 -16.18 33.38 -3.38
CA ASP A 420 -17.04 32.27 -3.78
C ASP A 420 -16.33 30.88 -3.81
N SER A 421 -15.34 30.65 -2.95
CA SER A 421 -14.47 29.46 -3.03
C SER A 421 -15.20 28.11 -2.94
N TRP A 422 -15.03 27.25 -3.95
CA TRP A 422 -15.48 25.85 -3.95
C TRP A 422 -14.88 25.06 -2.78
N ASN A 423 -13.61 25.34 -2.44
CA ASN A 423 -12.93 24.66 -1.34
C ASN A 423 -13.43 25.14 0.02
N ARG A 424 -13.87 26.41 0.13
CA ARG A 424 -14.57 26.92 1.32
C ARG A 424 -15.95 26.30 1.47
N LYS A 425 -16.73 26.21 0.38
CA LYS A 425 -18.03 25.50 0.35
C LYS A 425 -17.86 24.04 0.77
N LEU A 426 -16.88 23.34 0.20
CA LEU A 426 -16.54 21.97 0.59
C LEU A 426 -16.18 21.87 2.07
N ALA A 427 -15.28 22.72 2.57
CA ALA A 427 -14.85 22.73 3.96
C ALA A 427 -16.02 22.87 4.93
N HIS A 428 -16.92 23.84 4.71
CA HIS A 428 -18.12 24.00 5.51
C HIS A 428 -19.07 22.80 5.41
N ALA A 429 -19.27 22.26 4.20
CA ALA A 429 -20.15 21.12 4.00
C ALA A 429 -19.66 19.85 4.71
N VAL A 430 -18.35 19.62 4.74
CA VAL A 430 -17.76 18.46 5.42
C VAL A 430 -17.66 18.69 6.94
N ALA A 431 -17.31 19.89 7.39
CA ALA A 431 -17.30 20.23 8.82
C ALA A 431 -18.68 20.03 9.46
N ARG A 432 -19.77 20.45 8.80
CA ARG A 432 -21.15 20.20 9.26
C ARG A 432 -21.48 18.71 9.43
N ARG A 433 -20.80 17.82 8.70
CA ARG A 433 -20.98 16.36 8.77
C ARG A 433 -20.22 15.69 9.90
N ALA A 434 -19.14 16.32 10.36
CA ALA A 434 -18.47 15.88 11.57
C ALA A 434 -19.38 16.08 12.80
N GLY A 435 -20.23 17.13 12.78
CA GLY A 435 -21.14 17.48 13.86
C GLY A 435 -20.37 17.84 15.13
N ASP A 436 -20.94 17.54 16.29
CA ASP A 436 -20.36 17.86 17.60
C ASP A 436 -19.10 17.05 17.96
N ARG A 437 -18.57 16.24 17.03
CA ARG A 437 -17.34 15.45 17.22
C ARG A 437 -16.06 16.25 16.93
N LEU A 438 -16.16 17.33 16.16
CA LEU A 438 -15.02 18.18 15.82
C LEU A 438 -15.39 19.65 16.03
N ASP A 439 -14.61 20.35 16.85
CA ASP A 439 -14.69 21.80 17.01
C ASP A 439 -13.81 22.46 15.94
N CYS A 440 -14.41 22.85 14.82
CA CYS A 440 -13.71 23.30 13.63
C CYS A 440 -13.53 24.83 13.63
N HIS A 441 -12.29 25.29 13.83
CA HIS A 441 -11.90 26.70 13.74
C HIS A 441 -11.31 27.00 12.35
N PHE A 442 -11.93 27.92 11.61
CA PHE A 442 -11.47 28.29 10.27
C PHE A 442 -10.40 29.38 10.36
N VAL A 443 -9.17 29.01 9.96
CA VAL A 443 -8.00 29.87 10.04
C VAL A 443 -7.98 30.87 8.88
N ASP A 444 -7.71 32.14 9.18
CA ASP A 444 -7.53 33.16 8.15
C ASP A 444 -6.11 33.12 7.58
N ILE A 445 -6.02 32.96 6.26
CA ILE A 445 -4.76 33.02 5.51
C ILE A 445 -4.73 34.19 4.51
N ALA A 446 -5.80 34.97 4.41
CA ALA A 446 -5.91 36.06 3.44
C ALA A 446 -5.16 37.33 3.87
N SER A 447 -5.04 37.54 5.17
CA SER A 447 -4.37 38.70 5.78
C SER A 447 -2.84 38.54 5.92
N LEU A 448 -2.29 37.40 5.49
CA LEU A 448 -0.87 37.11 5.66
C LEU A 448 -0.01 37.88 4.66
N PRO A 449 1.06 38.58 5.11
CA PRO A 449 2.06 39.10 4.19
C PRO A 449 2.78 37.95 3.47
N LEU A 450 3.47 38.24 2.37
CA LEU A 450 4.38 37.25 1.78
C LEU A 450 5.51 36.93 2.76
N PHE A 451 5.88 35.66 2.82
CA PHE A 451 6.96 35.19 3.67
C PHE A 451 8.26 35.92 3.35
N SER A 452 8.83 36.54 4.37
CA SER A 452 10.20 37.05 4.36
C SER A 452 10.84 36.73 5.70
N GLN A 453 12.01 36.09 5.65
CA GLN A 453 12.76 35.72 6.84
C GLN A 453 13.20 36.95 7.65
N ASP A 454 13.30 38.13 7.02
CA ASP A 454 13.65 39.39 7.68
C ASP A 454 12.63 39.80 8.76
N LEU A 455 11.38 39.36 8.60
CA LEU A 455 10.31 39.64 9.55
C LEU A 455 10.23 38.60 10.69
N GLU A 456 11.09 37.56 10.71
CA GLU A 456 11.09 36.57 11.81
C GLU A 456 11.49 37.22 13.16
N ALA A 457 12.32 38.27 13.15
CA ALA A 457 12.69 39.01 14.35
C ALA A 457 11.53 39.82 14.93
N ARG A 458 10.54 40.19 14.10
CA ARG A 458 9.34 40.92 14.48
C ARG A 458 8.14 40.39 13.71
N VAL A 459 7.66 39.24 14.16
CA VAL A 459 6.58 38.49 13.50
C VAL A 459 5.32 39.38 13.37
N PRO A 460 4.75 39.54 12.17
CA PRO A 460 3.52 40.30 11.97
C PRO A 460 2.34 39.75 12.80
N GLU A 461 1.40 40.61 13.20
CA GLU A 461 0.24 40.19 14.00
C GLU A 461 -0.60 39.11 13.30
N PRO A 462 -0.91 39.18 11.99
CA PRO A 462 -1.65 38.12 11.30
C PRO A 462 -0.93 36.77 11.33
N VAL A 463 0.41 36.79 11.28
CA VAL A 463 1.24 35.57 11.37
C VAL A 463 1.25 35.02 12.80
N SER A 464 1.31 35.90 13.80
CA SER A 464 1.24 35.49 15.22
C SER A 464 -0.12 34.85 15.53
N LYS A 465 -1.20 35.42 15.00
CA LYS A 465 -2.55 34.87 15.10
C LYS A 465 -2.68 33.51 14.39
N LEU A 466 -2.17 33.40 13.17
CA LEU A 466 -2.11 32.12 12.43
C LEU A 466 -1.45 31.02 13.27
N LYS A 467 -0.29 31.31 13.86
CA LYS A 467 0.43 30.35 14.69
C LYS A 467 -0.36 29.97 15.94
N ALA A 468 -0.94 30.96 16.63
CA ALA A 468 -1.76 30.71 17.82
C ALA A 468 -2.97 29.82 17.50
N ASP A 469 -3.67 30.08 16.39
CA ASP A 469 -4.81 29.28 15.95
C ASP A 469 -4.43 27.81 15.66
N ILE A 470 -3.27 27.60 15.03
CA ILE A 470 -2.74 26.24 14.74
C ILE A 470 -2.27 25.54 16.02
N GLU A 471 -1.58 26.25 16.91
CA GLU A 471 -1.04 25.71 18.15
C GLU A 471 -2.16 25.28 19.11
N ALA A 472 -3.25 26.05 19.16
CA ALA A 472 -4.44 25.76 19.97
C ALA A 472 -5.25 24.55 19.47
N ALA A 473 -5.07 24.14 18.21
CA ALA A 473 -5.75 22.99 17.64
C ALA A 473 -5.04 21.67 17.98
N GLN A 474 -5.78 20.58 18.10
CA GLN A 474 -5.23 19.23 18.27
C GLN A 474 -4.98 18.56 16.91
N ALA A 475 -5.71 18.96 15.87
CA ALA A 475 -5.63 18.39 14.54
C ALA A 475 -5.84 19.46 13.45
N LEU A 476 -5.55 19.10 12.20
CA LEU A 476 -5.52 20.03 11.06
C LEU A 476 -6.41 19.52 9.91
N TRP A 477 -7.12 20.42 9.23
CA TRP A 477 -7.92 20.03 8.07
C TRP A 477 -7.70 20.97 6.90
N PHE A 478 -6.98 20.48 5.89
CA PHE A 478 -6.62 21.26 4.72
C PHE A 478 -7.62 21.05 3.58
N PHE A 479 -8.06 22.16 2.99
CA PHE A 479 -8.90 22.18 1.79
C PHE A 479 -8.20 22.99 0.70
N THR A 480 -7.61 22.31 -0.29
CA THR A 480 -6.76 22.96 -1.30
C THR A 480 -7.39 22.90 -2.70
N PRO A 481 -7.50 24.04 -3.41
CA PRO A 481 -7.60 24.00 -4.86
C PRO A 481 -6.29 23.53 -5.50
N GLU A 482 -6.31 23.37 -6.82
CA GLU A 482 -5.13 23.13 -7.65
C GLU A 482 -4.97 24.27 -8.65
N TYR A 483 -3.89 25.04 -8.52
CA TYR A 483 -3.52 26.11 -9.43
C TYR A 483 -2.28 25.66 -10.21
N ASN A 484 -2.41 25.54 -11.54
CA ASN A 484 -1.32 25.19 -12.44
C ASN A 484 -0.54 23.92 -12.00
N ARG A 485 -1.25 22.85 -11.63
CA ARG A 485 -0.66 21.59 -11.12
C ARG A 485 0.08 21.70 -9.79
N GLY A 486 -0.21 22.73 -9.00
CA GLY A 486 0.37 22.90 -7.68
C GLY A 486 -0.63 23.38 -6.63
N MET A 487 -0.19 23.31 -5.38
CA MET A 487 -0.86 23.95 -4.26
C MET A 487 -0.81 25.49 -4.44
N PRO A 488 -1.85 26.22 -4.02
CA PRO A 488 -1.86 27.68 -4.13
C PRO A 488 -0.72 28.33 -3.35
N GLY A 489 -0.11 29.36 -3.94
CA GLY A 489 0.96 30.12 -3.28
C GLY A 489 0.55 30.68 -1.91
N VAL A 490 -0.69 31.14 -1.76
CA VAL A 490 -1.22 31.62 -0.47
C VAL A 490 -1.28 30.53 0.60
N LEU A 491 -1.57 29.28 0.22
CA LEU A 491 -1.57 28.15 1.15
C LEU A 491 -0.13 27.81 1.56
N LYS A 492 0.79 27.74 0.59
CA LYS A 492 2.20 27.50 0.87
C LYS A 492 2.81 28.59 1.74
N ASN A 493 2.45 29.85 1.50
CA ASN A 493 2.85 31.00 2.31
C ASN A 493 2.42 30.88 3.77
N ALA A 494 1.18 30.45 4.02
CA ALA A 494 0.69 30.20 5.38
C ALA A 494 1.47 29.07 6.06
N ILE A 495 1.75 27.99 5.33
CA ILE A 495 2.55 26.86 5.82
C ILE A 495 3.98 27.33 6.17
N ASP A 496 4.60 28.14 5.31
CA ASP A 496 5.95 28.66 5.54
C ASP A 496 5.99 29.54 6.78
N TRP A 497 5.08 30.50 6.92
CA TRP A 497 4.97 31.34 8.12
C TRP A 497 4.80 30.53 9.41
N ALA A 498 3.88 29.56 9.42
CA ALA A 498 3.59 28.78 10.62
C ALA A 498 4.69 27.75 10.97
N SER A 499 5.54 27.38 10.01
CA SER A 499 6.70 26.52 10.25
C SER A 499 7.88 27.22 10.94
N ARG A 500 7.86 28.56 10.97
CA ARG A 500 8.97 29.42 11.43
C ARG A 500 8.67 30.09 12.77
N PRO A 501 9.68 30.54 13.54
CA PRO A 501 11.12 30.42 13.31
C PRO A 501 11.66 28.97 13.33
N TYR A 502 12.92 28.77 12.92
CA TYR A 502 13.54 27.43 12.93
C TYR A 502 13.42 26.77 14.31
N GLY A 503 13.00 25.50 14.34
CA GLY A 503 12.76 24.76 15.59
C GLY A 503 11.44 25.08 16.31
N LYS A 504 10.61 25.97 15.76
CA LYS A 504 9.29 26.38 16.32
C LYS A 504 8.14 26.13 15.33
N ASN A 505 8.19 24.96 14.68
CA ASN A 505 7.15 24.50 13.76
C ASN A 505 5.83 24.27 14.51
N SER A 506 4.79 25.06 14.21
CA SER A 506 3.48 24.98 14.87
C SER A 506 2.68 23.71 14.50
N PHE A 507 3.06 23.00 13.43
CA PHE A 507 2.30 21.84 12.93
C PHE A 507 2.76 20.49 13.50
N ALA A 508 3.96 20.41 14.07
CA ALA A 508 4.60 19.13 14.39
C ALA A 508 3.72 18.22 15.26
N GLY A 509 3.62 16.95 14.88
CA GLY A 509 2.85 15.91 15.57
C GLY A 509 1.32 16.01 15.42
N LYS A 510 0.77 17.12 14.90
CA LYS A 510 -0.68 17.29 14.78
C LYS A 510 -1.22 16.49 13.59
N PRO A 511 -2.13 15.52 13.78
CA PRO A 511 -2.73 14.77 12.68
C PRO A 511 -3.52 15.66 11.72
N ALA A 512 -3.41 15.41 10.42
CA ALA A 512 -4.09 16.17 9.39
C ALA A 512 -4.90 15.34 8.38
N ALA A 513 -6.00 15.92 7.89
CA ALA A 513 -6.69 15.45 6.68
C ALA A 513 -6.58 16.46 5.54
N VAL A 514 -6.57 15.97 4.30
CA VAL A 514 -6.49 16.79 3.08
C VAL A 514 -7.65 16.45 2.17
N ALA A 515 -8.33 17.48 1.67
CA ALA A 515 -9.39 17.37 0.68
C ALA A 515 -9.31 18.55 -0.31
N GLY A 516 -10.07 18.47 -1.40
CA GLY A 516 -10.08 19.55 -2.37
C GLY A 516 -11.16 19.38 -3.43
N ALA A 517 -11.54 20.52 -4.01
CA ALA A 517 -12.55 20.64 -5.05
C ALA A 517 -12.03 21.44 -6.23
N SER A 518 -12.25 20.94 -7.45
CA SER A 518 -11.91 21.62 -8.71
C SER A 518 -12.97 21.36 -9.77
N ILE A 519 -13.16 22.32 -10.68
CA ILE A 519 -13.96 22.12 -11.91
C ILE A 519 -13.27 21.19 -12.92
N GLY A 520 -11.97 20.93 -12.74
CA GLY A 520 -11.25 19.94 -13.55
C GLY A 520 -11.46 18.52 -13.03
N THR A 521 -11.53 17.55 -13.93
CA THR A 521 -11.80 16.13 -13.63
C THR A 521 -10.78 15.48 -12.67
N ILE A 522 -9.56 16.01 -12.60
CA ILE A 522 -8.49 15.52 -11.70
C ILE A 522 -8.79 15.86 -10.22
N GLY A 523 -9.74 16.77 -9.95
CA GLY A 523 -10.27 16.97 -8.60
C GLY A 523 -9.21 17.40 -7.58
N THR A 524 -8.18 18.15 -7.99
CA THR A 524 -7.05 18.63 -7.15
C THR A 524 -6.02 17.60 -6.72
N ALA A 525 -6.03 16.39 -7.31
CA ALA A 525 -5.15 15.31 -6.90
C ALA A 525 -3.66 15.72 -6.86
N ILE A 526 -3.16 16.50 -7.82
CA ILE A 526 -1.74 16.86 -7.87
C ILE A 526 -1.40 17.85 -6.73
N ALA A 527 -2.24 18.86 -6.52
CA ALA A 527 -2.05 19.81 -5.42
C ALA A 527 -2.10 19.13 -4.05
N GLN A 528 -2.99 18.16 -3.86
CA GLN A 528 -3.08 17.40 -2.61
C GLN A 528 -1.82 16.56 -2.37
N GLN A 529 -1.25 15.92 -3.40
CA GLN A 529 0.01 15.19 -3.24
C GLN A 529 1.19 16.12 -2.93
N GLN A 530 1.26 17.28 -3.58
CA GLN A 530 2.27 18.29 -3.27
C GLN A 530 2.15 18.80 -1.83
N LEU A 531 0.92 19.05 -1.36
CA LEU A 531 0.67 19.46 0.02
C LEU A 531 1.08 18.37 1.01
N ARG A 532 0.69 17.11 0.77
CA ARG A 532 1.08 15.97 1.62
C ARG A 532 2.60 15.82 1.71
N ASN A 533 3.32 16.05 0.62
CA ASN A 533 4.78 16.06 0.63
C ASN A 533 5.35 17.15 1.54
N ALA A 534 4.83 18.38 1.47
CA ALA A 534 5.25 19.47 2.35
C ALA A 534 4.90 19.19 3.83
N LEU A 535 3.72 18.65 4.10
CA LEU A 535 3.28 18.28 5.45
C LEU A 535 4.16 17.18 6.06
N ALA A 536 4.62 16.21 5.26
CA ALA A 536 5.52 15.16 5.73
C ALA A 536 6.85 15.71 6.25
N TYR A 537 7.40 16.76 5.62
CA TYR A 537 8.60 17.44 6.13
C TYR A 537 8.35 18.14 7.48
N LEU A 538 7.12 18.64 7.70
CA LEU A 538 6.72 19.36 8.92
C LEU A 538 6.25 18.43 10.05
N ASP A 539 6.56 17.13 9.96
CA ASP A 539 6.17 16.11 10.95
C ASP A 539 4.65 16.07 11.20
N VAL A 540 3.87 16.25 10.14
CA VAL A 540 2.40 16.16 10.18
C VAL A 540 1.98 14.79 9.68
N PRO A 541 1.50 13.88 10.54
CA PRO A 541 0.87 12.66 10.06
C PRO A 541 -0.35 13.04 9.23
N THR A 542 -0.58 12.38 8.08
CA THR A 542 -1.72 12.68 7.21
C THR A 542 -2.61 11.45 6.98
N LEU A 543 -3.93 11.63 7.03
CA LEU A 543 -4.90 10.58 6.71
C LEU A 543 -4.76 10.17 5.24
N GLY A 544 -4.36 8.92 5.01
CA GLY A 544 -4.07 8.41 3.66
C GLY A 544 -5.31 8.05 2.82
N GLN A 545 -6.38 7.56 3.44
CA GLN A 545 -7.62 7.16 2.77
C GLN A 545 -8.87 7.47 3.63
N PRO A 546 -10.03 7.78 3.02
CA PRO A 546 -10.22 7.95 1.58
C PRO A 546 -9.64 9.27 1.06
N GLU A 547 -9.16 9.27 -0.18
CA GLU A 547 -8.76 10.51 -0.88
C GLU A 547 -9.99 11.26 -1.38
N VAL A 548 -10.03 12.59 -1.21
CA VAL A 548 -11.16 13.44 -1.61
C VAL A 548 -10.76 14.33 -2.77
N PHE A 549 -10.81 13.77 -3.98
CA PHE A 549 -10.58 14.49 -5.23
C PHE A 549 -11.90 14.92 -5.87
N LEU A 550 -12.53 15.99 -5.36
CA LEU A 550 -13.89 16.34 -5.78
C LEU A 550 -13.89 17.11 -7.11
N HIS A 551 -14.50 16.50 -8.13
CA HIS A 551 -14.83 17.16 -9.39
C HIS A 551 -16.16 17.92 -9.25
N VAL A 552 -16.10 19.25 -9.30
CA VAL A 552 -17.25 20.15 -9.20
C VAL A 552 -17.97 20.22 -10.53
N LYS A 553 -19.24 19.84 -10.51
CA LYS A 553 -20.24 19.99 -11.57
C LYS A 553 -21.31 21.00 -11.11
N ASP A 554 -22.16 21.43 -12.04
CA ASP A 554 -23.24 22.38 -11.77
C ASP A 554 -24.20 21.92 -10.66
N ASP A 555 -24.38 20.61 -10.48
CA ASP A 555 -25.22 19.99 -9.46
C ASP A 555 -24.46 19.56 -8.20
N THR A 556 -23.19 19.97 -8.04
CA THR A 556 -22.40 19.56 -6.86
C THR A 556 -22.84 20.27 -5.60
N PHE A 557 -23.09 21.58 -5.70
CA PHE A 557 -23.52 22.41 -4.57
C PHE A 557 -24.91 22.99 -4.82
N ASP A 558 -25.76 23.02 -3.79
CA ASP A 558 -27.03 23.73 -3.81
C ASP A 558 -26.86 25.25 -3.56
N ALA A 559 -27.95 26.01 -3.67
CA ALA A 559 -27.95 27.46 -3.47
C ALA A 559 -27.50 27.88 -2.05
N GLY A 560 -27.60 26.98 -1.07
CA GLY A 560 -27.11 27.20 0.30
C GLY A 560 -25.64 26.80 0.51
N GLY A 561 -24.95 26.39 -0.56
CA GLY A 561 -23.56 25.92 -0.50
C GLY A 561 -23.40 24.54 0.15
N ASN A 562 -24.49 23.77 0.32
CA ASN A 562 -24.40 22.37 0.72
C ASN A 562 -24.20 21.48 -0.50
N ILE A 563 -23.70 20.26 -0.27
CA ILE A 563 -23.61 19.26 -1.34
C ILE A 563 -25.04 18.90 -1.77
N ALA A 564 -25.36 18.86 -3.07
CA ALA A 564 -26.71 18.50 -3.52
C ALA A 564 -26.86 16.98 -3.70
N ASN A 565 -25.90 16.34 -4.38
CA ASN A 565 -25.92 14.92 -4.71
C ASN A 565 -25.83 13.99 -3.48
N ALA A 566 -26.74 13.00 -3.38
CA ALA A 566 -26.81 12.07 -2.25
C ALA A 566 -25.58 11.15 -2.10
N GLY A 567 -25.02 10.66 -3.22
CA GLY A 567 -23.82 9.84 -3.21
C GLY A 567 -22.60 10.62 -2.71
N THR A 568 -22.43 11.87 -3.19
CA THR A 568 -21.36 12.76 -2.71
C THR A 568 -21.54 13.09 -1.22
N LYS A 569 -22.78 13.31 -0.75
CA LYS A 569 -23.07 13.50 0.68
C LYS A 569 -22.61 12.30 1.50
N GLN A 570 -22.94 11.08 1.08
CA GLN A 570 -22.57 9.85 1.77
C GLN A 570 -21.04 9.63 1.77
N PHE A 571 -20.39 9.87 0.63
CA PHE A 571 -18.94 9.79 0.51
C PHE A 571 -18.22 10.75 1.48
N LEU A 572 -18.64 12.02 1.51
CA LEU A 572 -18.07 13.03 2.40
C LEU A 572 -18.40 12.77 3.88
N GLN A 573 -19.55 12.16 4.18
CA GLN A 573 -19.84 11.68 5.53
C GLN A 573 -18.85 10.59 5.94
N GLY A 574 -18.59 9.61 5.06
CA GLY A 574 -17.62 8.55 5.31
C GLY A 574 -16.20 9.08 5.52
N PHE A 575 -15.80 10.10 4.75
CA PHE A 575 -14.52 10.79 4.97
C PHE A 575 -14.44 11.48 6.33
N ALA A 576 -15.47 12.24 6.73
CA ALA A 576 -15.51 12.89 8.04
C ALA A 576 -15.49 11.87 9.18
N ASP A 577 -16.27 10.78 9.06
CA ASP A 577 -16.29 9.69 10.04
C ASP A 577 -14.92 9.02 10.17
N ARG A 578 -14.29 8.71 9.03
CA ARG A 578 -12.96 8.09 9.01
C ARG A 578 -11.89 9.00 9.60
N TYR A 579 -12.01 10.31 9.42
CA TYR A 579 -11.11 11.28 10.01
C TYR A 579 -11.25 11.31 11.53
N VAL A 580 -12.47 11.36 12.08
CA VAL A 580 -12.69 11.27 13.53
C VAL A 580 -12.10 9.98 14.10
N GLU A 581 -12.40 8.82 13.50
CA GLU A 581 -11.85 7.52 13.94
C GLU A 581 -10.32 7.46 13.87
N TRP A 582 -9.71 8.27 13.02
CA TRP A 582 -8.27 8.36 12.92
C TRP A 582 -7.67 9.23 14.02
N LEU A 583 -8.34 10.34 14.37
CA LEU A 583 -7.96 11.18 15.50
C LEU A 583 -8.06 10.40 16.81
N ASP A 584 -9.12 9.60 16.98
CA ASP A 584 -9.28 8.71 18.15
C ASP A 584 -8.10 7.77 18.36
N LYS A 585 -7.44 7.31 17.29
CA LYS A 585 -6.29 6.39 17.38
C LYS A 585 -4.96 7.08 17.67
N LEU A 586 -4.87 8.38 17.41
CA LEU A 586 -3.62 9.13 17.48
C LEU A 586 -3.55 10.05 18.70
N LEU A 587 -4.70 10.47 19.21
CA LEU A 587 -4.81 11.46 20.29
C LEU A 587 -5.33 10.86 21.60
N GLN A 588 -5.82 9.60 21.59
CA GLN A 588 -6.10 8.78 22.78
C GLN A 588 -5.05 7.68 22.85
#